data_AF-A0A951QD41-F1
#
_entry.id   AF-A0A951QD41-F1
#
_cell.length_a   1.000
_cell.length_b   1.000
_cell.length_c   1.000
_cell.angle_alpha   90.00
_cell.angle_beta   90.00
_cell.angle_gamma   90.00
#
_symmetry.space_group_name_H-M   'P 1'
#
loop_
_entity.id
_entity.type
_entity.pdbx_description
1 polymer ?
#
loop_
_entity_poly.entity_id
_entity_poly.type
_entity_poly.pdbx_seq_one_letter_code
_entity_poly.pdbx_strand_id
1 'polypeptide(L)'
;MSTPSVITYSPAYTLVPTYECFNRCTYCNFRTDPGQDEWMTLERAESILRSLQPQGVIEILILSGEVHPSHPQRSTWFQRIFELCQMAIALGFLPHTNVGILSYDEMAQLKTVNVSMGLMLEQLTPKLLQTVHRHAPSKIPEVRLQQLQWAGELQIPFTTGLLLGLGETRQDWVDTLEAIAHLHQQHRHIQEVILQPHSPGTHQTQTGQAFQIKQLVEVVTIARQILPHSIALQIPPNLIPTSEELFACLEAGASDLGGISPKDEVNPDYPHPQDQKLAATLTRSGWHLHPRLPIYPQYDSWLPSSLQQSVQHWRKKLGIA
;
A
#
# COMPACT_ATOMS: atom_id res chain seq x y z
N MET A 1 -2.93 35.24 -7.85
CA MET A 1 -2.91 33.83 -8.28
C MET A 1 -2.76 33.01 -7.01
N SER A 2 -3.75 32.18 -6.70
CA SER A 2 -3.65 31.23 -5.57
C SER A 2 -2.43 30.34 -5.78
N THR A 3 -1.70 30.03 -4.71
CA THR A 3 -0.67 28.99 -4.75
C THR A 3 -1.33 27.69 -5.17
N PRO A 4 -0.82 27.01 -6.20
CA PRO A 4 -1.47 25.81 -6.71
C PRO A 4 -1.36 24.66 -5.70
N SER A 5 -2.37 23.81 -5.65
CA SER A 5 -2.46 22.71 -4.69
C SER A 5 -1.54 21.57 -5.10
N VAL A 6 -0.81 21.00 -4.14
CA VAL A 6 0.13 19.90 -4.39
C VAL A 6 -0.54 18.57 -4.08
N ILE A 7 -0.35 17.59 -4.96
CA ILE A 7 -0.74 16.19 -4.78
C ILE A 7 0.48 15.31 -5.00
N THR A 8 0.74 14.35 -4.10
CA THR A 8 1.95 13.51 -4.16
C THR A 8 1.69 12.12 -4.73
N TYR A 9 2.75 11.48 -5.21
CA TYR A 9 2.76 10.07 -5.60
C TYR A 9 4.17 9.50 -5.43
N SER A 10 4.29 8.18 -5.31
CA SER A 10 5.58 7.49 -5.28
C SER A 10 5.89 6.84 -6.64
N PRO A 11 7.04 7.11 -7.28
CA PRO A 11 7.47 6.38 -8.48
C PRO A 11 7.85 4.95 -8.10
N ALA A 12 6.95 4.00 -8.36
CA ALA A 12 7.02 2.67 -7.77
C ALA A 12 7.07 1.54 -8.81
N TYR A 13 7.58 0.39 -8.41
CA TYR A 13 7.43 -0.87 -9.13
C TYR A 13 7.12 -1.99 -8.14
N THR A 14 6.12 -2.80 -8.46
CA THR A 14 5.73 -3.94 -7.61
C THR A 14 6.52 -5.17 -8.00
N LEU A 15 7.27 -5.73 -7.05
CA LEU A 15 7.95 -7.00 -7.20
C LEU A 15 7.18 -8.05 -6.40
N VAL A 16 6.76 -9.12 -7.07
CA VAL A 16 5.93 -10.17 -6.46
C VAL A 16 6.73 -11.44 -6.22
N PRO A 17 7.15 -11.73 -4.97
CA PRO A 17 7.90 -12.94 -4.67
C PRO A 17 7.09 -14.21 -4.96
N THR A 18 5.79 -14.17 -4.69
CA THR A 18 4.83 -15.21 -5.06
C THR A 18 3.40 -14.67 -4.97
N TYR A 19 2.50 -15.20 -5.79
CA TYR A 19 1.05 -14.97 -5.71
C TYR A 19 0.35 -15.97 -4.77
N GLU A 20 1.05 -17.01 -4.30
CA GLU A 20 0.44 -18.05 -3.46
C GLU A 20 -0.04 -17.49 -2.14
N CYS A 21 -1.32 -17.70 -1.85
CA CYS A 21 -1.91 -17.21 -0.62
C CYS A 21 -2.84 -18.26 0.00
N PHE A 22 -2.58 -18.61 1.27
CA PHE A 22 -3.44 -19.54 2.02
C PHE A 22 -4.81 -18.92 2.35
N ASN A 23 -4.91 -17.59 2.36
CA ASN A 23 -6.18 -16.90 2.48
C ASN A 23 -6.92 -16.92 1.15
N ARG A 24 -8.24 -17.19 1.19
CA ARG A 24 -9.13 -17.18 0.03
C ARG A 24 -10.13 -16.02 0.13
N CYS A 25 -9.61 -14.79 0.13
CA CYS A 25 -10.46 -13.59 0.09
C CYS A 25 -11.20 -13.54 -1.25
N THR A 26 -12.53 -13.50 -1.24
CA THR A 26 -13.31 -13.70 -2.48
C THR A 26 -13.17 -12.56 -3.47
N TYR A 27 -12.82 -11.35 -3.02
CA TYR A 27 -12.60 -10.17 -3.88
C TYR A 27 -11.19 -10.09 -4.49
N CYS A 28 -10.27 -10.97 -4.10
CA CYS A 28 -8.85 -10.80 -4.42
C CYS A 28 -8.53 -11.37 -5.81
N ASN A 29 -8.13 -10.51 -6.75
CA ASN A 29 -7.65 -10.90 -8.07
C ASN A 29 -6.16 -11.31 -8.08
N PHE A 30 -5.44 -11.02 -7.00
CA PHE A 30 -4.00 -11.21 -6.92
C PHE A 30 -3.61 -12.65 -6.57
N ARG A 31 -4.38 -13.33 -5.73
CA ARG A 31 -3.96 -14.62 -5.17
C ARG A 31 -3.99 -15.78 -6.17
N THR A 32 -3.11 -16.74 -5.95
CA THR A 32 -3.23 -18.12 -6.45
C THR A 32 -3.31 -19.10 -5.27
N ASP A 33 -3.79 -20.33 -5.53
CA ASP A 33 -3.81 -21.39 -4.52
C ASP A 33 -2.36 -21.88 -4.26
N PRO A 34 -2.00 -22.22 -3.01
CA PRO A 34 -0.67 -22.77 -2.72
C PRO A 34 -0.33 -24.01 -3.57
N GLY A 35 0.89 -24.06 -4.09
CA GLY A 35 1.38 -25.08 -5.03
C GLY A 35 1.03 -24.84 -6.49
N GLN A 36 0.59 -23.63 -6.88
CA GLN A 36 0.18 -23.28 -8.25
C GLN A 36 1.02 -22.16 -8.88
N ASP A 37 2.02 -21.63 -8.18
CA ASP A 37 2.87 -20.55 -8.69
C ASP A 37 4.35 -20.88 -8.46
N GLU A 38 5.22 -20.34 -9.31
CA GLU A 38 6.66 -20.48 -9.17
C GLU A 38 7.22 -19.24 -8.45
N TRP A 39 7.82 -19.46 -7.29
CA TRP A 39 8.37 -18.36 -6.50
C TRP A 39 9.51 -17.67 -7.24
N MET A 40 9.52 -16.34 -7.17
CA MET A 40 10.50 -15.51 -7.85
C MET A 40 11.94 -15.86 -7.46
N THR A 41 12.76 -16.17 -8.46
CA THR A 41 14.20 -16.39 -8.26
C THR A 41 14.95 -15.08 -8.04
N LEU A 42 16.10 -15.13 -7.36
CA LEU A 42 16.92 -13.94 -7.13
C LEU A 42 17.51 -13.42 -8.46
N GLU A 43 17.86 -14.32 -9.37
CA GLU A 43 18.38 -13.99 -10.70
C GLU A 43 17.31 -13.26 -11.52
N ARG A 44 16.05 -13.71 -11.42
CA ARG A 44 14.93 -13.06 -12.09
C ARG A 44 14.68 -11.67 -11.51
N ALA A 45 14.66 -11.56 -10.18
CA ALA A 45 14.51 -10.28 -9.50
C ALA A 45 15.63 -9.30 -9.86
N GLU A 46 16.88 -9.74 -9.87
CA GLU A 46 18.03 -8.91 -10.24
C GLU A 46 17.90 -8.40 -11.68
N SER A 47 17.53 -9.28 -12.61
CA SER A 47 17.28 -8.89 -14.00
C SER A 47 16.20 -7.81 -14.12
N ILE A 48 15.10 -7.93 -13.37
CA ILE A 48 14.04 -6.92 -13.34
C ILE A 48 14.57 -5.62 -12.75
N LEU A 49 15.13 -5.65 -11.54
CA LEU A 49 15.58 -4.44 -10.83
C LEU A 49 16.66 -3.66 -11.61
N ARG A 50 17.62 -4.35 -12.25
CA ARG A 50 18.62 -3.70 -13.12
C ARG A 50 17.97 -2.99 -14.30
N SER A 51 16.91 -3.55 -14.88
CA SER A 51 16.20 -2.90 -15.99
C SER A 51 15.47 -1.61 -15.56
N LEU A 52 15.15 -1.45 -14.27
CA LEU A 52 14.40 -0.31 -13.73
C LEU A 52 15.28 0.91 -13.38
N GLN A 53 16.59 0.72 -13.17
CA GLN A 53 17.51 1.82 -12.78
C GLN A 53 17.43 3.08 -13.69
N PRO A 54 17.34 2.96 -15.03
CA PRO A 54 17.20 4.13 -15.90
C PRO A 54 15.78 4.70 -15.99
N GLN A 55 14.77 4.09 -15.35
CA GLN A 55 13.35 4.41 -15.54
C GLN A 55 12.79 5.38 -14.49
N GLY A 56 13.62 5.86 -13.55
CA GLY A 56 13.17 6.79 -12.50
C GLY A 56 12.32 6.14 -11.41
N VAL A 57 12.25 4.81 -11.34
CA VAL A 57 11.64 4.07 -10.22
C VAL A 57 12.48 4.29 -8.97
N ILE A 58 11.80 4.50 -7.85
CA ILE A 58 12.39 4.78 -6.54
C ILE A 58 11.95 3.72 -5.55
N GLU A 59 10.64 3.51 -5.44
CA GLU A 59 10.04 2.52 -4.55
C GLU A 59 10.00 1.15 -5.23
N ILE A 60 10.45 0.13 -4.49
CA ILE A 60 10.14 -1.27 -4.83
C ILE A 60 9.14 -1.76 -3.79
N LEU A 61 7.88 -1.88 -4.22
CA LEU A 61 6.83 -2.48 -3.41
C LEU A 61 7.00 -3.99 -3.46
N ILE A 62 7.47 -4.59 -2.36
CA ILE A 62 7.48 -6.04 -2.19
C ILE A 62 6.08 -6.47 -1.76
N LEU A 63 5.29 -6.95 -2.73
CA LEU A 63 3.92 -7.41 -2.54
C LEU A 63 3.87 -8.93 -2.70
N SER A 64 3.38 -9.66 -1.71
CA SER A 64 3.36 -11.12 -1.76
C SER A 64 2.00 -11.68 -1.35
N GLY A 65 1.66 -12.84 -1.90
CA GLY A 65 0.71 -13.73 -1.27
C GLY A 65 1.25 -14.19 0.10
N GLU A 66 0.37 -14.69 0.95
CA GLU A 66 0.72 -15.04 2.33
C GLU A 66 0.98 -16.54 2.46
N VAL A 67 2.08 -16.91 3.11
CA VAL A 67 2.38 -18.30 3.51
C VAL A 67 1.99 -18.49 4.97
N HIS A 68 1.18 -19.51 5.27
CA HIS A 68 0.67 -19.76 6.63
C HIS A 68 1.83 -19.90 7.65
N PRO A 69 1.74 -19.34 8.88
CA PRO A 69 2.83 -19.37 9.85
C PRO A 69 3.37 -20.77 10.19
N SER A 70 2.48 -21.77 10.24
CA SER A 70 2.86 -23.19 10.48
C SER A 70 3.30 -23.95 9.21
N HIS A 71 3.35 -23.31 8.04
CA HIS A 71 3.74 -23.98 6.80
C HIS A 71 5.26 -24.24 6.77
N PRO A 72 5.73 -25.41 6.32
CA PRO A 72 7.18 -25.72 6.30
C PRO A 72 8.03 -24.72 5.49
N GLN A 73 7.45 -24.07 4.49
CA GLN A 73 8.15 -23.09 3.67
C GLN A 73 8.06 -21.64 4.18
N ARG A 74 7.46 -21.38 5.36
CA ARG A 74 7.32 -20.02 5.92
C ARG A 74 8.67 -19.32 6.05
N SER A 75 9.69 -20.01 6.57
CA SER A 75 11.04 -19.46 6.71
C SER A 75 11.68 -19.15 5.37
N THR A 76 11.51 -20.02 4.37
CA THR A 76 12.04 -19.81 3.01
C THR A 76 11.36 -18.62 2.33
N TRP A 77 10.04 -18.48 2.49
CA TRP A 77 9.26 -17.35 1.97
C TRP A 77 9.74 -16.03 2.58
N PHE A 78 9.89 -15.99 3.91
CA PHE A 78 10.37 -14.81 4.62
C PHE A 78 11.80 -14.44 4.21
N GLN A 79 12.70 -15.43 4.15
CA GLN A 79 14.09 -15.24 3.73
C GLN A 79 14.16 -14.68 2.30
N ARG A 80 13.31 -15.17 1.39
CA ARG A 80 13.23 -14.64 0.02
C ARG A 80 12.81 -13.18 0.00
N ILE A 81 11.79 -12.79 0.77
CA ILE A 81 11.35 -11.38 0.89
C ILE A 81 12.51 -10.50 1.39
N PHE A 82 13.23 -10.97 2.41
CA PHE A 82 14.37 -10.25 2.98
C PHE A 82 15.50 -10.05 1.94
N GLU A 83 15.87 -11.10 1.22
CA GLU A 83 16.89 -11.05 0.16
C GLU A 83 16.51 -10.08 -0.97
N LEU A 84 15.24 -10.07 -1.37
CA LEU A 84 14.73 -9.14 -2.39
C LEU A 84 14.81 -7.68 -1.91
N CYS A 85 14.51 -7.41 -0.64
CA CYS A 85 14.67 -6.07 -0.06
C CYS A 85 16.15 -5.64 -0.07
N GLN A 86 17.07 -6.52 0.36
CA GLN A 86 18.51 -6.24 0.32
C GLN A 86 19.01 -5.96 -1.10
N MET A 87 18.56 -6.75 -2.07
CA MET A 87 18.91 -6.57 -3.48
C MET A 87 18.41 -5.23 -4.02
N ALA A 88 17.16 -4.85 -3.72
CA ALA A 88 16.62 -3.56 -4.09
C ALA A 88 17.43 -2.39 -3.52
N ILE A 89 17.83 -2.45 -2.25
CA ILE A 89 18.72 -1.45 -1.62
C ILE A 89 20.08 -1.40 -2.32
N ALA A 90 20.70 -2.56 -2.57
CA ALA A 90 22.01 -2.65 -3.21
C ALA A 90 22.01 -2.07 -4.64
N LEU A 91 20.86 -2.10 -5.32
CA LEU A 91 20.66 -1.50 -6.64
C LEU A 91 20.17 -0.04 -6.60
N GLY A 92 20.05 0.53 -5.40
CA GLY A 92 19.74 1.95 -5.18
C GLY A 92 18.26 2.28 -5.04
N PHE A 93 17.38 1.29 -4.91
CA PHE A 93 15.95 1.50 -4.66
C PHE A 93 15.61 1.53 -3.17
N LEU A 94 14.38 1.94 -2.85
CA LEU A 94 13.84 1.99 -1.50
C LEU A 94 12.71 0.94 -1.34
N PRO A 95 12.92 -0.14 -0.55
CA PRO A 95 11.90 -1.15 -0.36
C PRO A 95 10.76 -0.68 0.54
N HIS A 96 9.54 -1.02 0.12
CA HIS A 96 8.32 -0.98 0.93
C HIS A 96 7.70 -2.38 0.93
N THR A 97 7.47 -2.99 2.10
CA THR A 97 6.96 -4.38 2.16
C THR A 97 5.50 -4.44 2.59
N ASN A 98 4.66 -5.12 1.82
CA ASN A 98 3.27 -5.47 2.16
C ASN A 98 2.99 -6.93 1.78
N VAL A 99 3.11 -7.84 2.74
CA VAL A 99 3.17 -9.30 2.49
C VAL A 99 2.21 -10.11 3.37
N GLY A 100 1.18 -9.45 3.90
CA GLY A 100 0.25 -10.06 4.85
C GLY A 100 0.77 -10.09 6.28
N ILE A 101 0.32 -11.08 7.06
CA ILE A 101 0.63 -11.14 8.49
C ILE A 101 2.07 -11.59 8.75
N LEU A 102 2.76 -10.84 9.60
CA LEU A 102 4.12 -11.07 10.07
C LEU A 102 4.13 -11.17 11.59
N SER A 103 5.01 -12.00 12.13
CA SER A 103 5.35 -11.97 13.55
C SER A 103 6.15 -10.71 13.90
N TYR A 104 6.17 -10.36 15.18
CA TYR A 104 6.98 -9.25 15.70
C TYR A 104 8.45 -9.33 15.26
N ASP A 105 9.06 -10.51 15.37
CA ASP A 105 10.47 -10.72 15.01
C ASP A 105 10.71 -10.60 13.50
N GLU A 106 9.78 -11.09 12.67
CA GLU A 106 9.84 -10.92 11.22
C GLU A 106 9.76 -9.44 10.82
N MET A 107 8.91 -8.65 11.49
CA MET A 107 8.84 -7.19 11.28
C MET A 107 10.12 -6.48 11.74
N ALA A 108 10.65 -6.85 12.90
CA ALA A 108 11.89 -6.27 13.42
C ALA A 108 13.08 -6.53 12.48
N GLN A 109 13.13 -7.72 11.88
CA GLN A 109 14.12 -8.05 10.85
C GLN A 109 13.89 -7.23 9.57
N LEU A 110 12.67 -7.21 9.03
CA LEU A 110 12.35 -6.46 7.81
C LEU A 110 12.55 -4.95 7.93
N LYS A 111 12.38 -4.38 9.14
CA LYS A 111 12.70 -2.97 9.44
C LYS A 111 14.13 -2.60 9.02
N THR A 112 15.08 -3.55 9.11
CA THR A 112 16.49 -3.28 8.76
C THR A 112 16.71 -3.08 7.26
N VAL A 113 15.76 -3.52 6.42
CA VAL A 113 15.84 -3.53 4.96
C VAL A 113 14.62 -2.89 4.29
N ASN A 114 13.80 -2.15 5.02
CA ASN A 114 12.64 -1.44 4.49
C ASN A 114 12.61 -0.01 5.02
N VAL A 115 12.21 0.94 4.16
CA VAL A 115 11.94 2.31 4.60
C VAL A 115 10.51 2.50 5.10
N SER A 116 9.61 1.61 4.71
CA SER A 116 8.23 1.54 5.19
C SER A 116 7.69 0.13 5.03
N MET A 117 6.64 -0.21 5.75
CA MET A 117 5.88 -1.44 5.55
C MET A 117 4.38 -1.12 5.49
N GLY A 118 3.57 -2.08 5.08
CA GLY A 118 2.13 -1.87 5.03
C GLY A 118 1.29 -3.12 5.25
N LEU A 119 0.05 -2.88 5.66
CA LEU A 119 -1.00 -3.88 5.81
C LEU A 119 -2.37 -3.18 5.73
N MET A 120 -3.19 -3.51 4.73
CA MET A 120 -4.57 -3.03 4.66
C MET A 120 -5.41 -3.62 5.80
N LEU A 121 -6.17 -2.83 6.56
CA LEU A 121 -7.16 -3.41 7.50
C LEU A 121 -8.37 -3.97 6.76
N GLU A 122 -8.64 -3.44 5.56
CA GLU A 122 -9.87 -3.63 4.79
C GLU A 122 -11.07 -3.01 5.51
N GLN A 123 -11.58 -3.68 6.54
CA GLN A 123 -12.61 -3.23 7.47
C GLN A 123 -12.47 -4.03 8.77
N LEU A 124 -12.73 -3.42 9.93
CA LEU A 124 -12.69 -4.12 11.21
C LEU A 124 -13.95 -4.94 11.52
N THR A 125 -14.99 -4.81 10.70
CA THR A 125 -16.27 -5.47 10.97
C THR A 125 -16.14 -7.00 10.86
N PRO A 126 -16.43 -7.76 11.93
CA PRO A 126 -16.28 -9.22 11.91
C PRO A 126 -17.29 -9.90 10.97
N LYS A 127 -18.28 -9.15 10.48
CA LYS A 127 -19.25 -9.63 9.47
C LYS A 127 -18.55 -10.12 8.20
N LEU A 128 -17.40 -9.54 7.82
CA LEU A 128 -16.66 -9.98 6.64
C LEU A 128 -16.12 -11.41 6.77
N LEU A 129 -15.86 -11.89 8.00
CA LEU A 129 -15.47 -13.28 8.28
C LEU A 129 -16.58 -14.28 7.95
N GLN A 130 -17.82 -13.82 7.78
CA GLN A 130 -18.94 -14.67 7.36
C GLN A 130 -19.19 -14.59 5.84
N THR A 131 -18.59 -13.61 5.15
CA THR A 131 -18.77 -13.34 3.73
C THR A 131 -17.43 -13.48 2.98
N VAL A 132 -16.79 -12.36 2.63
CA VAL A 132 -15.64 -12.30 1.72
C VAL A 132 -14.34 -12.81 2.32
N HIS A 133 -14.26 -12.88 3.65
CA HIS A 133 -13.12 -13.40 4.41
C HIS A 133 -13.39 -14.76 5.06
N ARG A 134 -14.48 -15.45 4.70
CA ARG A 134 -14.85 -16.76 5.27
C ARG A 134 -13.73 -17.80 5.28
N HIS A 135 -12.85 -17.74 4.28
CA HIS A 135 -11.72 -18.64 4.13
C HIS A 135 -10.38 -17.89 4.18
N ALA A 136 -10.33 -16.79 4.93
CA ALA A 136 -9.16 -15.93 5.08
C ALA A 136 -8.83 -15.75 6.57
N PRO A 137 -8.24 -16.77 7.24
CA PRO A 137 -7.92 -16.72 8.67
C PRO A 137 -6.95 -15.58 9.08
N SER A 138 -6.16 -15.00 8.17
CA SER A 138 -5.32 -13.82 8.49
C SER A 138 -6.07 -12.49 8.41
N LYS A 139 -7.34 -12.50 8.00
CA LYS A 139 -8.21 -11.33 7.92
C LYS A 139 -9.02 -11.06 9.19
N ILE A 140 -8.74 -11.81 10.27
CA ILE A 140 -9.31 -11.56 11.60
C ILE A 140 -8.89 -10.15 12.08
N PRO A 141 -9.83 -9.24 12.41
CA PRO A 141 -9.53 -7.85 12.76
C PRO A 141 -8.47 -7.69 13.84
N GLU A 142 -8.54 -8.49 14.91
CA GLU A 142 -7.62 -8.43 16.04
C GLU A 142 -6.19 -8.75 15.63
N VAL A 143 -5.99 -9.72 14.73
CA VAL A 143 -4.67 -10.10 14.22
C VAL A 143 -4.06 -8.97 13.39
N ARG A 144 -4.89 -8.30 12.57
CA ARG A 144 -4.41 -7.17 11.74
C ARG A 144 -4.07 -5.96 12.60
N LEU A 145 -4.93 -5.62 13.56
CA LEU A 145 -4.69 -4.53 14.51
C LEU A 145 -3.43 -4.78 15.35
N GLN A 146 -3.19 -6.02 15.77
CA GLN A 146 -1.99 -6.38 16.52
C GLN A 146 -0.71 -6.07 15.73
N GLN A 147 -0.70 -6.34 14.43
CA GLN A 147 0.45 -6.02 13.58
C GLN A 147 0.65 -4.50 13.41
N LEU A 148 -0.43 -3.72 13.29
CA LEU A 148 -0.32 -2.25 13.29
C LEU A 148 0.26 -1.75 14.63
N GLN A 149 -0.18 -2.29 15.76
CA GLN A 149 0.39 -1.95 17.06
C GLN A 149 1.89 -2.28 17.12
N TRP A 150 2.30 -3.46 16.67
CA TRP A 150 3.71 -3.86 16.61
C TRP A 150 4.54 -2.95 15.69
N ALA A 151 3.99 -2.49 14.55
CA ALA A 151 4.66 -1.50 13.71
C ALA A 151 4.95 -0.22 14.49
N GLY A 152 4.01 0.22 15.32
CA GLY A 152 4.18 1.35 16.23
C GLY A 152 5.26 1.12 17.29
N GLU A 153 5.23 -0.01 17.98
CA GLU A 153 6.23 -0.40 18.99
C GLU A 153 7.65 -0.51 18.41
N LEU A 154 7.75 -1.01 17.18
CA LEU A 154 9.01 -1.15 16.45
C LEU A 154 9.45 0.15 15.77
N GLN A 155 8.68 1.23 15.84
CA GLN A 155 8.95 2.47 15.09
C GLN A 155 9.17 2.21 13.59
N ILE A 156 8.22 1.51 12.97
CA ILE A 156 8.19 1.26 11.53
C ILE A 156 7.17 2.24 10.91
N PRO A 157 7.58 3.10 9.97
CA PRO A 157 6.65 3.91 9.20
C PRO A 157 5.70 2.98 8.44
N PHE A 158 4.40 3.19 8.61
CA PHE A 158 3.42 2.18 8.23
C PHE A 158 2.29 2.74 7.37
N THR A 159 1.94 2.00 6.32
CA THR A 159 0.83 2.29 5.43
C THR A 159 -0.28 1.27 5.68
N THR A 160 -1.49 1.77 5.93
CA THR A 160 -2.67 0.93 6.11
C THR A 160 -3.82 1.48 5.27
N GLY A 161 -5.03 0.94 5.42
CA GLY A 161 -6.14 1.41 4.63
C GLY A 161 -7.38 0.57 4.71
N LEU A 162 -8.40 1.07 4.04
CA LEU A 162 -9.69 0.45 3.86
C LEU A 162 -9.84 -0.02 2.42
N LEU A 163 -10.46 -1.18 2.26
CA LEU A 163 -11.02 -1.64 0.99
C LEU A 163 -12.53 -1.48 1.08
N LEU A 164 -13.06 -0.68 0.15
CA LEU A 164 -14.45 -0.23 0.16
C LEU A 164 -15.28 -1.09 -0.80
N GLY A 165 -16.54 -1.36 -0.49
CA GLY A 165 -17.46 -2.13 -1.34
C GLY A 165 -17.45 -3.64 -1.09
N LEU A 166 -17.08 -4.07 0.13
CA LEU A 166 -17.10 -5.47 0.57
C LEU A 166 -18.40 -5.88 1.28
N GLY A 167 -19.36 -4.96 1.38
CA GLY A 167 -20.61 -5.15 2.13
C GLY A 167 -20.59 -4.49 3.51
N GLU A 168 -19.60 -3.64 3.75
CA GLU A 168 -19.53 -2.78 4.93
C GLU A 168 -20.54 -1.63 4.86
N THR A 169 -20.82 -1.05 6.01
CA THR A 169 -21.66 0.13 6.19
C THR A 169 -20.81 1.37 6.42
N ARG A 170 -21.44 2.54 6.33
CA ARG A 170 -20.81 3.81 6.71
C ARG A 170 -20.25 3.80 8.14
N GLN A 171 -20.91 3.12 9.08
CA GLN A 171 -20.40 3.00 10.45
C GLN A 171 -19.12 2.16 10.51
N ASP A 172 -19.03 1.09 9.72
CA ASP A 172 -17.83 0.25 9.68
C ASP A 172 -16.61 1.04 9.15
N TRP A 173 -16.82 2.00 8.23
CA TRP A 173 -15.77 2.95 7.81
C TRP A 173 -15.29 3.81 8.99
N VAL A 174 -16.22 4.41 9.73
CA VAL A 174 -15.93 5.27 10.88
C VAL A 174 -15.15 4.48 11.93
N ASP A 175 -15.64 3.31 12.33
CA ASP A 175 -15.01 2.46 13.34
C ASP A 175 -13.58 2.07 12.95
N THR A 176 -13.36 1.72 11.67
CA THR A 176 -12.04 1.38 11.15
C THR A 176 -11.09 2.59 11.15
N LEU A 177 -11.57 3.76 10.72
CA LEU A 177 -10.78 5.00 10.69
C LEU A 177 -10.44 5.51 12.10
N GLU A 178 -11.36 5.40 13.05
CA GLU A 178 -11.14 5.76 14.46
C GLU A 178 -10.09 4.85 15.10
N ALA A 179 -10.11 3.54 14.83
CA ALA A 179 -9.09 2.62 15.30
C ALA A 179 -7.69 2.95 14.75
N ILE A 180 -7.60 3.29 13.46
CA ILE A 180 -6.36 3.77 12.83
C ILE A 180 -5.89 5.07 13.51
N ALA A 181 -6.79 6.04 13.70
CA ALA A 181 -6.48 7.32 14.35
C ALA A 181 -5.96 7.11 15.79
N HIS A 182 -6.59 6.20 16.55
CA HIS A 182 -6.18 5.86 17.91
C HIS A 182 -4.77 5.26 17.96
N LEU A 183 -4.48 4.27 17.11
CA LEU A 183 -3.15 3.67 17.02
C LEU A 183 -2.08 4.69 16.60
N HIS A 184 -2.40 5.58 15.66
CA HIS A 184 -1.49 6.66 15.29
C HIS A 184 -1.32 7.68 16.43
N GLN A 185 -2.34 7.97 17.23
CA GLN A 185 -2.20 8.86 18.39
C GLN A 185 -1.23 8.27 19.44
N GLN A 186 -1.29 6.95 19.66
CA GLN A 186 -0.43 6.26 20.62
C GLN A 186 1.03 6.14 20.15
N HIS A 187 1.24 5.78 18.89
CA HIS A 187 2.56 5.37 18.39
C HIS A 187 3.15 6.28 17.30
N ARG A 188 2.36 7.21 16.75
CA ARG A 188 2.77 8.19 15.73
C ARG A 188 3.41 7.57 14.48
N HIS A 189 3.05 6.34 14.10
CA HIS A 189 3.77 5.54 13.10
C HIS A 189 3.07 5.43 11.73
N ILE A 190 1.75 5.60 11.70
CA ILE A 190 0.98 5.51 10.45
C ILE A 190 1.26 6.76 9.62
N GLN A 191 1.81 6.59 8.42
CA GLN A 191 2.13 7.69 7.51
C GLN A 191 1.04 7.90 6.46
N GLU A 192 0.36 6.83 6.08
CA GLU A 192 -0.59 6.79 4.97
C GLU A 192 -1.79 5.92 5.31
N VAL A 193 -2.97 6.39 4.90
CA VAL A 193 -4.20 5.60 4.87
C VAL A 193 -4.73 5.57 3.44
N ILE A 194 -4.82 4.38 2.88
CA ILE A 194 -5.34 4.11 1.54
C ILE A 194 -6.86 3.92 1.63
N LEU A 195 -7.60 4.66 0.81
CA LEU A 195 -9.04 4.44 0.59
C LEU A 195 -9.22 3.83 -0.80
N GLN A 196 -9.21 2.50 -0.84
CA GLN A 196 -9.25 1.77 -2.10
C GLN A 196 -10.69 1.32 -2.42
N PRO A 197 -11.31 1.78 -3.51
CA PRO A 197 -12.58 1.22 -3.97
C PRO A 197 -12.38 -0.19 -4.54
N HIS A 198 -13.22 -1.16 -4.14
CA HIS A 198 -13.26 -2.47 -4.78
C HIS A 198 -13.71 -2.33 -6.23
N SER A 199 -12.92 -2.93 -7.12
CA SER A 199 -13.18 -2.99 -8.55
C SER A 199 -13.13 -4.46 -8.99
N PRO A 200 -14.24 -5.04 -9.51
CA PRO A 200 -14.30 -6.43 -9.92
C PRO A 200 -13.29 -6.78 -11.00
N GLY A 201 -12.45 -7.77 -10.75
CA GLY A 201 -11.54 -8.30 -11.75
C GLY A 201 -11.97 -9.66 -12.29
N THR A 202 -11.17 -10.21 -13.20
CA THR A 202 -11.44 -11.48 -13.89
C THR A 202 -11.06 -12.72 -13.08
N HIS A 203 -10.24 -12.55 -12.04
CA HIS A 203 -9.69 -13.65 -11.23
C HIS A 203 -10.36 -13.82 -9.86
N GLN A 204 -11.15 -12.85 -9.40
CA GLN A 204 -11.88 -12.95 -8.14
C GLN A 204 -13.03 -13.96 -8.22
N THR A 205 -13.41 -14.54 -7.08
CA THR A 205 -14.57 -15.44 -6.99
C THR A 205 -15.85 -14.72 -6.55
N GLN A 206 -15.73 -13.48 -6.07
CA GLN A 206 -16.85 -12.68 -5.62
C GLN A 206 -17.76 -12.30 -6.79
N THR A 207 -19.01 -12.75 -6.71
CA THR A 207 -20.09 -12.29 -7.57
C THR A 207 -20.73 -11.07 -6.91
N GLY A 208 -20.27 -9.87 -7.24
CA GLY A 208 -20.73 -8.63 -6.60
C GLY A 208 -20.51 -7.40 -7.48
N GLN A 209 -21.15 -6.30 -7.11
CA GLN A 209 -21.00 -5.02 -7.80
C GLN A 209 -19.76 -4.29 -7.30
N ALA A 210 -19.14 -3.50 -8.19
CA ALA A 210 -18.07 -2.59 -7.83
C ALA A 210 -18.53 -1.57 -6.78
N PHE A 211 -17.56 -0.99 -6.06
CA PHE A 211 -17.82 0.16 -5.21
C PHE A 211 -18.39 1.32 -6.04
N GLN A 212 -19.37 2.03 -5.51
CA GLN A 212 -19.94 3.20 -6.18
C GLN A 212 -19.00 4.39 -6.01
N ILE A 213 -18.22 4.73 -7.05
CA ILE A 213 -17.19 5.78 -6.98
C ILE A 213 -17.71 7.13 -6.47
N LYS A 214 -18.97 7.49 -6.71
CA LYS A 214 -19.58 8.71 -6.15
C LYS A 214 -19.55 8.75 -4.62
N GLN A 215 -19.56 7.60 -3.96
CA GLN A 215 -19.42 7.49 -2.51
C GLN A 215 -17.98 7.70 -2.03
N LEU A 216 -16.97 7.61 -2.91
CA LEU A 216 -15.56 7.77 -2.52
C LEU A 216 -15.31 9.16 -1.92
N VAL A 217 -15.93 10.20 -2.48
CA VAL A 217 -15.83 11.58 -1.97
C VAL A 217 -16.34 11.67 -0.54
N GLU A 218 -17.42 10.96 -0.21
CA GLU A 218 -17.96 10.88 1.15
C GLU A 218 -16.96 10.19 2.09
N VAL A 219 -16.41 9.05 1.68
CA VAL A 219 -15.41 8.31 2.49
C VAL A 219 -14.16 9.16 2.73
N VAL A 220 -13.66 9.85 1.71
CA VAL A 220 -12.51 10.77 1.83
C VAL A 220 -12.83 11.90 2.81
N THR A 221 -14.03 12.48 2.74
CA THR A 221 -14.47 13.54 3.66
C THR A 221 -14.49 13.02 5.10
N ILE A 222 -15.06 11.84 5.33
CA ILE A 222 -15.11 11.20 6.67
C ILE A 222 -13.70 10.92 7.17
N ALA A 223 -12.85 10.30 6.34
CA ALA A 223 -11.46 9.99 6.68
C ALA A 223 -10.67 11.25 7.03
N ARG A 224 -10.88 12.36 6.30
CA ARG A 224 -10.17 13.60 6.58
C ARG A 224 -10.59 14.26 7.90
N GLN A 225 -11.85 14.10 8.31
CA GLN A 225 -12.35 14.57 9.60
C GLN A 225 -11.82 13.75 10.78
N ILE A 226 -11.68 12.43 10.62
CA ILE A 226 -11.27 11.52 11.70
C ILE A 226 -9.75 11.46 11.85
N LEU A 227 -9.04 11.32 10.73
CA LEU A 227 -7.60 11.04 10.77
C LEU A 227 -6.79 12.32 11.05
N PRO A 228 -5.70 12.25 11.83
CA PRO A 228 -4.77 13.36 11.99
C PRO A 228 -4.18 13.85 10.66
N HIS A 229 -3.96 15.16 10.52
CA HIS A 229 -3.35 15.75 9.31
C HIS A 229 -1.93 15.27 9.01
N SER A 230 -1.24 14.66 9.98
CA SER A 230 0.06 14.00 9.77
C SER A 230 -0.02 12.70 8.98
N ILE A 231 -1.23 12.19 8.73
CA ILE A 231 -1.49 11.01 7.89
C ILE A 231 -1.94 11.50 6.51
N ALA A 232 -1.21 11.07 5.48
CA ALA A 232 -1.60 11.28 4.10
C ALA A 232 -2.78 10.38 3.73
N LEU A 233 -3.75 10.94 3.01
CA LEU A 233 -4.89 10.19 2.49
C LEU A 233 -4.63 9.82 1.03
N GLN A 234 -4.42 8.52 0.81
CA GLN A 234 -4.13 7.97 -0.50
C GLN A 234 -5.41 7.47 -1.18
N ILE A 235 -5.58 7.82 -2.45
CA ILE A 235 -6.60 7.24 -3.34
C ILE A 235 -5.94 6.70 -4.61
N PRO A 236 -6.34 5.52 -5.12
CA PRO A 236 -5.74 4.93 -6.32
C PRO A 236 -6.37 5.53 -7.60
N PRO A 237 -5.65 6.36 -8.39
CA PRO A 237 -6.24 7.05 -9.54
C PRO A 237 -6.68 6.09 -10.66
N ASN A 238 -6.10 4.88 -10.75
CA ASN A 238 -6.51 3.87 -11.73
C ASN A 238 -7.93 3.31 -11.50
N LEU A 239 -8.45 3.43 -10.28
CA LEU A 239 -9.79 2.93 -9.92
C LEU A 239 -10.84 4.07 -9.88
N ILE A 240 -10.47 5.27 -10.31
CA ILE A 240 -11.34 6.44 -10.37
C ILE A 240 -11.53 6.80 -11.87
N PRO A 241 -12.64 6.40 -12.49
CA PRO A 241 -12.78 6.42 -13.95
C PRO A 241 -12.88 7.82 -14.56
N THR A 242 -13.33 8.82 -13.81
CA THR A 242 -13.43 10.20 -14.32
C THR A 242 -12.58 11.17 -13.54
N SER A 243 -12.10 12.20 -14.24
CA SER A 243 -11.36 13.29 -13.60
C SER A 243 -12.22 14.12 -12.65
N GLU A 244 -13.54 14.17 -12.85
CA GLU A 244 -14.46 14.89 -11.96
C GLU A 244 -14.46 14.28 -10.56
N GLU A 245 -14.62 12.95 -10.45
CA GLU A 245 -14.57 12.29 -9.14
C GLU A 245 -13.17 12.32 -8.53
N LEU A 246 -12.12 12.26 -9.36
CA LEU A 246 -10.74 12.43 -8.87
C LEU A 246 -10.59 13.81 -8.21
N PHE A 247 -10.95 14.89 -8.91
CA PHE A 247 -10.85 16.25 -8.37
C PHE A 247 -11.72 16.45 -7.12
N ALA A 248 -12.94 15.91 -7.11
CA ALA A 248 -13.81 15.96 -5.94
C ALA A 248 -13.18 15.27 -4.72
N CYS A 249 -12.46 14.15 -4.92
CA CYS A 249 -11.72 13.51 -3.83
C CYS A 249 -10.53 14.35 -3.36
N LEU A 250 -9.80 15.01 -4.27
CA LEU A 250 -8.70 15.91 -3.89
C LEU A 250 -9.22 17.10 -3.08
N GLU A 251 -10.31 17.71 -3.51
CA GLU A 251 -10.99 18.81 -2.79
C GLU A 251 -11.51 18.36 -1.42
N ALA A 252 -11.97 17.12 -1.30
CA ALA A 252 -12.41 16.53 -0.03
C ALA A 252 -11.24 16.22 0.94
N GLY A 253 -10.00 16.26 0.47
CA GLY A 253 -8.80 16.15 1.31
C GLY A 253 -7.91 14.94 1.03
N ALA A 254 -8.10 14.22 -0.07
CA ALA A 254 -7.10 13.28 -0.56
C ALA A 254 -5.82 14.04 -0.92
N SER A 255 -4.68 13.52 -0.45
CA SER A 255 -3.40 14.22 -0.53
C SER A 255 -2.30 13.37 -1.16
N ASP A 256 -2.62 12.14 -1.57
CA ASP A 256 -1.68 11.24 -2.24
C ASP A 256 -2.38 10.33 -3.26
N LEU A 257 -1.68 9.98 -4.34
CA LEU A 257 -2.17 9.09 -5.41
C LEU A 257 -1.50 7.70 -5.38
N GLY A 258 -0.67 7.43 -4.38
CA GLY A 258 -0.03 6.16 -4.12
C GLY A 258 1.21 5.89 -4.97
N GLY A 259 1.64 4.62 -4.93
CA GLY A 259 2.67 4.11 -5.82
C GLY A 259 2.14 4.05 -7.25
N ILE A 260 2.74 4.83 -8.16
CA ILE A 260 2.43 4.75 -9.59
C ILE A 260 3.48 3.89 -10.27
N SER A 261 3.03 2.73 -10.75
CA SER A 261 3.83 1.75 -11.48
C SER A 261 3.34 1.58 -12.93
N PRO A 262 4.13 0.94 -13.80
CA PRO A 262 3.69 0.60 -15.16
C PRO A 262 2.51 -0.39 -15.21
N LYS A 263 2.34 -1.20 -14.15
CA LYS A 263 1.32 -2.23 -14.03
C LYS A 263 0.87 -2.36 -12.57
N ASP A 264 -0.44 -2.43 -12.35
CA ASP A 264 -1.03 -2.84 -11.08
C ASP A 264 -1.12 -4.37 -11.02
N GLU A 265 -0.45 -4.98 -10.04
CA GLU A 265 -0.47 -6.43 -9.83
C GLU A 265 -1.74 -6.88 -9.08
N VAL A 266 -2.41 -5.98 -8.35
CA VAL A 266 -3.63 -6.28 -7.59
C VAL A 266 -4.88 -6.14 -8.45
N ASN A 267 -4.92 -5.11 -9.30
CA ASN A 267 -6.05 -4.84 -10.20
C ASN A 267 -5.59 -4.85 -11.68
N PRO A 268 -5.11 -5.99 -12.20
CA PRO A 268 -4.47 -6.06 -13.52
C PRO A 268 -5.44 -5.79 -14.70
N ASP A 269 -6.75 -5.89 -14.47
CA ASP A 269 -7.78 -5.65 -15.48
C ASP A 269 -8.01 -4.15 -15.78
N TYR A 270 -7.41 -3.25 -14.99
CA TYR A 270 -7.62 -1.81 -15.11
C TYR A 270 -6.34 -1.08 -15.58
N PRO A 271 -6.46 -0.11 -16.49
CA PRO A 271 -5.30 0.61 -17.00
C PRO A 271 -4.66 1.44 -15.88
N HIS A 272 -3.38 1.22 -15.62
CA HIS A 272 -2.62 2.06 -14.69
C HIS A 272 -2.24 3.38 -15.37
N PRO A 273 -2.51 4.55 -14.76
CA PRO A 273 -2.23 5.83 -15.41
C PRO A 273 -0.74 6.05 -15.56
N GLN A 274 -0.35 6.59 -16.71
CA GLN A 274 1.00 7.13 -16.91
C GLN A 274 1.09 8.48 -16.20
N ASP A 275 2.15 8.66 -15.41
CA ASP A 275 2.48 9.87 -14.65
C ASP A 275 2.32 11.16 -15.48
N GLN A 276 2.82 11.20 -16.72
CA GLN A 276 2.73 12.36 -17.60
C GLN A 276 1.29 12.73 -17.96
N LYS A 277 0.43 11.74 -18.24
CA LYS A 277 -0.99 11.96 -18.57
C LYS A 277 -1.77 12.43 -17.35
N LEU A 278 -1.45 11.87 -16.19
CA LEU A 278 -2.04 12.25 -14.91
C LEU A 278 -1.66 13.69 -14.55
N ALA A 279 -0.37 14.04 -14.65
CA ALA A 279 0.14 15.39 -14.41
C ALA A 279 -0.52 16.44 -15.34
N ALA A 280 -0.66 16.14 -16.63
CA ALA A 280 -1.33 17.01 -17.59
C ALA A 280 -2.83 17.20 -17.29
N THR A 281 -3.47 16.21 -16.69
CA THR A 281 -4.87 16.29 -16.26
C THR A 281 -5.03 17.12 -14.99
N LEU A 282 -4.16 16.89 -14.00
CA LEU A 282 -4.16 17.63 -12.73
C LEU A 282 -3.84 19.13 -12.93
N THR A 283 -2.86 19.44 -13.78
CA THR A 283 -2.43 20.83 -14.03
C THR A 283 -3.57 21.68 -14.61
N ARG A 284 -4.44 21.09 -15.44
CA ARG A 284 -5.61 21.77 -16.01
C ARG A 284 -6.62 22.23 -14.95
N SER A 285 -6.61 21.60 -13.78
CA SER A 285 -7.49 21.92 -12.65
C SER A 285 -6.75 22.58 -11.49
N GLY A 286 -5.54 23.10 -11.71
CA GLY A 286 -4.77 23.84 -10.70
C GLY A 286 -4.04 22.97 -9.67
N TRP A 287 -3.92 21.66 -9.93
CA TRP A 287 -3.16 20.71 -9.10
C TRP A 287 -1.81 20.38 -9.72
N HIS A 288 -0.76 20.27 -8.90
CA HIS A 288 0.56 19.81 -9.33
C HIS A 288 0.91 18.47 -8.72
N LEU A 289 1.20 17.51 -9.61
CA LEU A 289 1.67 16.18 -9.24
C LEU A 289 3.17 16.25 -8.90
N HIS A 290 3.53 15.89 -7.68
CA HIS A 290 4.91 15.89 -7.19
C HIS A 290 5.34 14.49 -6.76
N PRO A 291 6.50 13.99 -7.22
CA PRO A 291 7.03 12.74 -6.71
C PRO A 291 7.47 12.89 -5.26
N ARG A 292 7.26 11.84 -4.47
CA ARG A 292 7.77 11.68 -3.11
C ARG A 292 8.50 10.33 -2.96
N LEU A 293 9.08 10.11 -1.78
CA LEU A 293 9.61 8.81 -1.40
C LEU A 293 8.52 7.94 -0.75
N PRO A 294 8.69 6.62 -0.65
CA PRO A 294 7.83 5.73 0.13
C PRO A 294 7.88 5.94 1.65
N ILE A 295 8.62 6.97 2.11
CA ILE A 295 8.73 7.39 3.49
C ILE A 295 8.62 8.93 3.61
N TYR A 296 7.83 9.39 4.57
CA TYR A 296 7.67 10.83 4.84
C TYR A 296 8.78 11.39 5.75
N PRO A 297 9.20 12.67 5.60
CA PRO A 297 10.38 13.25 6.26
C PRO A 297 10.43 13.08 7.78
N GLN A 298 9.28 13.12 8.46
CA GLN A 298 9.20 12.98 9.92
C GLN A 298 9.69 11.62 10.43
N TYR A 299 9.80 10.63 9.55
CA TYR A 299 10.20 9.26 9.87
C TYR A 299 11.65 8.92 9.54
N ASP A 300 12.39 9.83 8.89
CA ASP A 300 13.76 9.56 8.46
C ASP A 300 14.65 9.10 9.64
N SER A 301 14.44 9.68 10.83
CA SER A 301 15.18 9.34 12.06
C SER A 301 14.92 7.92 12.59
N TRP A 302 13.85 7.26 12.15
CA TRP A 302 13.50 5.89 12.58
C TRP A 302 14.25 4.82 11.81
N LEU A 303 14.85 5.20 10.68
CA LEU A 303 15.57 4.31 9.80
C LEU A 303 16.96 3.97 10.36
N PRO A 304 17.47 2.76 10.10
CA PRO A 304 18.90 2.46 10.26
C PRO A 304 19.76 3.43 9.44
N SER A 305 20.98 3.71 9.90
CA SER A 305 21.88 4.68 9.26
C SER A 305 22.16 4.38 7.78
N SER A 306 22.21 3.12 7.39
CA SER A 306 22.37 2.71 5.98
C SER A 306 21.21 3.18 5.10
N LEU A 307 19.97 3.06 5.59
CA LEU A 307 18.77 3.50 4.85
C LEU A 307 18.61 5.01 4.86
N GLN A 308 19.01 5.70 5.94
CA GLN A 308 19.00 7.16 5.99
C GLN A 308 19.86 7.77 4.86
N GLN A 309 21.01 7.18 4.57
CA GLN A 309 21.88 7.63 3.47
C GLN A 309 21.19 7.48 2.10
N SER A 310 20.55 6.35 1.85
CA SER A 310 19.79 6.11 0.61
C SER A 310 18.62 7.07 0.46
N VAL A 311 17.87 7.33 1.53
CA VAL A 311 16.75 8.29 1.54
C VAL A 311 17.25 9.71 1.26
N GLN A 312 18.31 10.16 1.94
CA GLN A 312 18.90 11.49 1.72
C GLN A 312 19.41 11.67 0.29
N HIS A 313 20.00 10.63 -0.31
CA HIS A 313 20.41 10.65 -1.71
C HIS A 313 19.22 10.93 -2.65
N TRP A 314 18.11 10.22 -2.46
CA TRP A 314 16.90 10.39 -3.27
C TRP A 314 16.20 11.73 -3.04
N ARG A 315 16.10 12.18 -1.79
CA ARG A 315 15.57 13.52 -1.46
C ARG A 315 16.34 14.62 -2.20
N LYS A 316 17.68 14.57 -2.15
CA LYS A 316 18.55 15.50 -2.90
C LYS A 316 18.34 15.41 -4.41
N LYS A 317 18.21 14.20 -4.96
CA LYS A 317 17.99 13.98 -6.40
C LYS A 317 16.63 14.51 -6.88
N LEU A 318 15.59 14.40 -6.06
CA LEU A 318 14.25 14.94 -6.35
C LEU A 318 14.10 16.42 -5.99
N GLY A 319 15.04 17.01 -5.24
CA GLY A 319 14.92 18.38 -4.77
C GLY A 319 13.81 18.57 -3.72
N ILE A 320 13.52 17.52 -2.94
CA ILE A 320 12.51 17.53 -1.88
C ILE A 320 13.17 17.46 -0.51
N ALA A 321 12.57 18.14 0.48
CA ALA A 321 13.05 18.18 1.87
C ALA A 321 12.80 16.87 2.61
#